data_AF-A0A329XS25-F1
#
_entry.id   AF-A0A329XS25-F1
#
_cell.length_a   1.000
_cell.length_b   1.000
_cell.length_c   1.000
_cell.angle_alpha   90.00
_cell.angle_beta   90.00
_cell.angle_gamma   90.00
#
_symmetry.space_group_name_H-M   'P 1'
#
loop_
_entity.id
_entity.type
_entity.pdbx_description
1 polymer ?
#
loop_
_entity_poly.entity_id
_entity_poly.type
_entity_poly.pdbx_seq_one_letter_code
_entity_poly.pdbx_strand_id
1 'polypeptide(L)' 'MSSEAPVGPAQGLDHPGAISLDNVLTIPTASLGRIVGYLGEEQEHMLARAMVLAFNLELPLPGNR' A
#
# COMPACT_ATOMS: atom_id res chain seq x y z
N MET A 1 -2.03 6.82 -14.07
CA MET A 1 -1.56 5.58 -13.42
C MET A 1 -1.88 5.70 -11.94
N SER A 2 -2.37 4.63 -11.29
CA SER A 2 -2.66 4.62 -9.85
C SER A 2 -1.53 3.88 -9.13
N SER A 3 -0.42 4.56 -8.86
CA SER A 3 0.74 4.03 -8.10
C SER A 3 0.65 4.32 -6.60
N GLU A 4 -0.46 4.90 -6.15
CA GLU A 4 -0.68 5.29 -4.76
C GLU A 4 -1.89 4.58 -4.17
N ALA A 5 -1.75 4.14 -2.91
CA ALA A 5 -2.86 3.64 -2.09
C ALA A 5 -3.05 4.56 -0.86
N PRO A 6 -4.23 5.19 -0.70
CA PRO A 6 -4.46 6.15 0.37
C PRO A 6 -4.49 5.47 1.75
N VAL A 7 -3.87 6.13 2.73
CA VAL A 7 -3.82 5.72 4.13
C VAL A 7 -3.92 6.96 5.03
N GLY A 8 -4.21 6.78 6.31
CA GLY A 8 -4.28 7.89 7.25
C GLY A 8 -4.30 7.44 8.71
N PRO A 9 -4.92 8.23 9.60
CA PRO A 9 -4.95 7.92 11.03
C PRO A 9 -5.51 6.56 11.41
N ALA A 10 -6.46 6.02 10.65
CA ALA A 10 -6.98 4.67 10.86
C ALA A 10 -5.92 3.57 10.68
N GLN A 11 -4.84 3.84 9.93
CA GLN A 11 -3.72 2.94 9.68
C GLN A 11 -2.47 3.30 10.49
N GLY A 12 -2.60 4.22 11.46
CA GLY A 12 -1.52 4.57 12.40
C GLY A 12 -0.62 5.75 11.98
N LEU A 13 -1.03 6.53 10.98
CA LEU A 13 -0.33 7.77 10.61
C LEU A 13 -0.87 8.98 11.38
N ASP A 14 -0.05 10.00 11.60
CA ASP A 14 -0.51 11.22 12.28
C ASP A 14 -1.43 12.09 11.40
N HIS A 15 -1.37 11.91 10.08
CA HIS A 15 -2.12 12.67 9.08
C HIS A 15 -2.37 11.83 7.82
N PRO A 16 -3.34 12.22 6.96
CA PRO A 16 -3.56 11.57 5.67
C PRO A 16 -2.29 11.49 4.82
N GLY A 17 -2.12 10.39 4.10
CA GLY A 17 -0.98 10.12 3.23
C GLY A 17 -1.26 8.99 2.23
N ALA A 18 -0.21 8.49 1.60
CA ALA A 18 -0.31 7.40 0.64
C ALA A 18 0.90 6.45 0.72
N ILE A 19 0.66 5.17 0.46
CA ILE A 19 1.70 4.20 0.15
C ILE A 19 2.07 4.40 -1.33
N SER A 20 3.33 4.75 -1.61
CA SER A 20 3.82 5.00 -2.96
C SER A 20 4.53 3.77 -3.55
N LEU A 21 3.94 3.18 -4.59
CA LEU A 21 4.49 2.03 -5.29
C LEU A 21 5.65 2.37 -6.22
N ASP A 22 5.82 3.65 -6.54
CA ASP A 22 6.98 4.13 -7.32
C ASP A 22 8.29 4.04 -6.52
N ASN A 23 8.20 3.93 -5.18
CA ASN A 23 9.31 3.94 -4.25
C ASN A 23 9.47 2.62 -3.47
N VAL A 24 9.12 1.48 -4.07
CA VAL A 24 9.35 0.17 -3.43
C VAL A 24 10.85 -0.11 -3.31
N LEU A 25 11.31 -0.39 -2.08
CA LEU A 25 12.71 -0.66 -1.77
C LEU A 25 12.84 -1.94 -0.95
N THR A 26 13.93 -2.68 -1.17
CA THR A 26 14.36 -3.76 -0.27
C THR A 26 15.37 -3.22 0.72
N ILE A 27 15.14 -3.41 2.02
CA ILE A 27 16.01 -2.95 3.10
C ILE A 27 16.42 -4.09 4.05
N PRO A 28 17.57 -4.00 4.74
CA PRO A 28 17.91 -4.94 5.81
C PRO A 28 16.92 -4.88 6.97
N THR A 29 16.64 -6.01 7.61
CA THR A 29 15.71 -6.09 8.75
C THR A 29 16.16 -5.23 9.93
N ALA A 30 17.47 -5.09 10.15
CA ALA A 30 18.04 -4.23 11.18
C ALA A 30 17.75 -2.74 10.98
N SER A 31 17.31 -2.33 9.79
CA SER A 31 16.91 -0.95 9.48
C SER A 31 15.43 -0.67 9.76
N LEU A 32 14.62 -1.70 10.05
CA LEU A 32 13.21 -1.53 10.38
C LEU A 32 13.06 -1.02 11.82
N GLY A 33 12.26 0.04 11.99
CA GLY A 33 11.92 0.61 13.28
C GLY A 33 10.68 -0.05 13.92
N ARG A 34 9.98 0.72 14.75
CA ARG A 34 8.73 0.29 15.39
C ARG A 34 7.59 0.15 14.38
N ILE A 35 6.66 -0.78 14.64
CA ILE A 35 5.38 -0.85 13.94
C ILE A 35 4.54 0.37 14.32
N VAL A 36 3.95 1.04 13.33
CA VAL A 36 3.13 2.26 13.52
C VAL A 36 1.63 1.99 13.38
N GLY A 37 1.24 0.93 12.69
CA GLY A 37 -0.16 0.53 12.49
C GLY A 37 -0.28 -0.64 11.53
N TYR A 38 -1.49 -0.87 11.03
CA TYR A 38 -1.84 -2.02 10.19
C TYR A 38 -2.78 -1.60 9.06
N LEU A 39 -2.78 -2.37 7.98
CA LEU A 39 -3.78 -2.24 6.92
C LEU A 39 -4.97 -3.15 7.22
N GLY A 40 -6.17 -2.60 7.10
CA GLY A 40 -7.40 -3.38 7.11
C GLY A 40 -7.67 -4.00 5.74
N GLU A 41 -8.68 -4.86 5.67
CA GLU A 41 -9.07 -5.57 4.45
C GLU A 41 -9.32 -4.62 3.25
N GLU A 42 -9.97 -3.49 3.48
CA GLU A 42 -10.23 -2.50 2.42
C GLU A 42 -8.92 -1.89 1.89
N GLN A 43 -7.98 -1.55 2.77
CA GLN A 43 -6.69 -0.97 2.36
C GLN A 43 -5.81 -1.99 1.65
N GLU A 44 -5.83 -3.26 2.08
CA GLU A 44 -5.15 -4.35 1.39
C GLU A 44 -5.70 -4.53 -0.04
N HIS A 45 -7.02 -4.48 -0.23
CA HIS A 45 -7.61 -4.53 -1.57
C HIS A 45 -7.20 -3.35 -2.44
N MET A 46 -7.19 -2.13 -1.88
CA MET A 46 -6.72 -0.94 -2.61
C MET A 46 -5.26 -1.06 -3.01
N LEU A 47 -4.39 -1.51 -2.09
CA LEU A 47 -2.97 -1.73 -2.36
C LEU A 47 -2.75 -2.78 -3.45
N ALA A 48 -3.44 -3.92 -3.38
CA ALA A 48 -3.34 -4.96 -4.38
C ALA A 48 -3.77 -4.47 -5.78
N ARG A 49 -4.86 -3.68 -5.88
CA ARG A 49 -5.24 -3.04 -7.15
C ARG A 49 -4.17 -2.08 -7.67
N ALA A 50 -3.62 -1.25 -6.79
CA ALA A 50 -2.56 -0.31 -7.15
C ALA A 50 -1.31 -1.06 -7.66
N MET A 51 -0.95 -2.20 -7.07
CA MET A 51 0.17 -3.03 -7.53
C MET A 51 -0.06 -3.61 -8.93
N VAL A 52 -1.25 -4.15 -9.21
CA VAL A 52 -1.59 -4.67 -10.54
C VAL A 52 -1.47 -3.58 -11.60
N LEU A 53 -1.97 -2.38 -11.29
CA LEU A 53 -1.93 -1.25 -12.21
C LEU A 53 -0.53 -0.65 -12.38
N ALA A 54 0.22 -0.47 -11.29
CA ALA A 54 1.54 0.15 -11.29
C ALA A 54 2.58 -0.72 -12.01
N PHE A 55 2.52 -2.04 -11.82
CA PHE A 55 3.47 -2.98 -12.41
C PHE A 55 2.95 -3.68 -13.67
N ASN A 56 1.78 -3.27 -14.17
CA ASN A 56 1.14 -3.84 -15.37
C ASN A 56 1.07 -5.37 -15.31
N LEU A 57 0.58 -5.90 -14.19
CA LEU A 57 0.50 -7.34 -13.95
C LEU A 57 -0.70 -7.93 -14.69
N GLU A 58 -0.53 -9.12 -15.28
CA GLU A 58 -1.62 -9.88 -15.92
C GLU A 58 -2.48 -10.61 -14.88
N LEU A 59 -3.06 -9.86 -13.95
CA LEU A 59 -3.92 -10.36 -12.87
C LEU A 59 -5.30 -9.67 -12.93
N PRO A 60 -6.39 -10.36 -12.55
CA PRO A 60 -7.69 -9.71 -12.38
C PRO A 60 -7.59 -8.59 -11.33
N LEU A 61 -8.23 -7.44 -11.58
CA LEU A 61 -8.27 -6.36 -10.60
C LEU A 61 -9.05 -6.80 -9.34
N PRO A 62 -8.42 -6.77 -8.15
CA PRO A 62 -9.09 -7.10 -6.90
C PRO A 62 -10.27 -6.14 -6.60
N GLY A 63 -11.27 -6.58 -5.83
CA GLY A 63 -12.24 -5.68 -5.19
C GLY A 63 -13.35 -5.08 -6.05
N ASN A 64 -13.87 -5.80 -7.05
CA ASN A 64 -15.00 -5.35 -7.89
C ASN A 64 -16.36 -6.01 -7.53
N ARG A 65 -16.52 -6.50 -6.29
CA ARG A 65 -17.79 -7.07 -5.82
C ARG A 65 -18.64 -6.01 -5.12
#